data_AF-A0A6M0B1A0-F1
#
_entry.id   AF-A0A6M0B1A0-F1
#
_cell.length_a   1.000
_cell.length_b   1.000
_cell.length_c   1.000
_cell.angle_alpha   90.00
_cell.angle_beta   90.00
_cell.angle_gamma   90.00
#
_symmetry.space_group_name_H-M   'P 1'
#
loop_
_entity.id
_entity.type
_entity.pdbx_description
1 polymer ?
#
loop_
_entity_poly.entity_id
_entity_poly.type
_entity_poly.pdbx_seq_one_letter_code
_entity_poly.pdbx_strand_id
1 'polypeptide(L)'
;MKSCPNCEEFKDDNEIVFKENKSKLTFENSNRDKILKIKVDGCAIADDETMRCDYAVVPNEEVEIYVELKGSKIDHAVKQIESTIKLLSDNPKKIDKRCFVVSTRVPKQGTDIQKLQRKFNNNYNAEFRIKNIQYTCDLSKITIKKKSR
;
A
#
# COMPACT_ATOMS: atom_id res chain seq x y z
N MET A 1 12.21 2.18 4.18
CA MET A 1 11.16 2.60 5.12
C MET A 1 11.74 2.73 6.51
N LYS A 2 11.36 3.80 7.23
CA LYS A 2 11.75 4.01 8.63
C LYS A 2 11.33 2.82 9.48
N SER A 3 12.23 2.35 10.36
CA SER A 3 11.91 1.27 11.29
C SER A 3 10.84 1.72 12.28
N CYS A 4 9.86 0.85 12.51
CA CYS A 4 8.73 1.03 13.42
C CYS A 4 8.72 -0.11 14.45
N PRO A 5 9.58 -0.06 15.48
CA PRO A 5 9.70 -1.13 16.47
C PRO A 5 8.35 -1.49 17.09
N ASN A 6 8.09 -2.78 17.30
CA ASN A 6 6.84 -3.35 17.83
C ASN A 6 5.61 -3.29 16.90
N CYS A 7 5.72 -2.67 15.72
CA CYS A 7 4.66 -2.62 14.71
C CYS A 7 4.97 -3.45 13.46
N GLU A 8 6.16 -4.07 13.46
CA GLU A 8 6.75 -4.85 12.38
C GLU A 8 6.58 -6.35 12.64
N GLU A 9 6.18 -7.08 11.61
CA GLU A 9 6.03 -8.53 11.61
C GLU A 9 6.61 -9.09 10.30
N PHE A 10 7.52 -10.06 10.38
CA PHE A 10 7.99 -10.79 9.20
C PHE A 10 7.06 -11.96 8.88
N LYS A 11 6.69 -12.10 7.61
CA LYS A 11 5.84 -13.17 7.08
C LYS A 11 6.51 -13.85 5.90
N ASP A 12 6.40 -15.17 5.82
CA ASP A 12 6.84 -16.00 4.68
C ASP A 12 5.74 -16.97 4.22
N ASP A 13 4.50 -16.72 4.67
CA ASP A 13 3.30 -17.43 4.27
C ASP A 13 3.10 -17.33 2.76
N ASN A 14 2.51 -18.37 2.15
CA ASN A 14 2.14 -18.35 0.71
C ASN A 14 1.16 -17.22 0.37
N GLU A 15 0.39 -16.75 1.35
CA GLU A 15 -0.55 -15.64 1.21
C GLU A 15 -0.42 -14.69 2.39
N ILE A 16 -0.24 -13.40 2.11
CA ILE A 16 -0.28 -12.34 3.12
C ILE A 16 -1.60 -11.60 2.99
N VAL A 17 -2.47 -11.78 3.97
CA VAL A 17 -3.85 -11.28 3.94
C VAL A 17 -4.03 -10.06 4.83
N PHE A 18 -4.73 -9.07 4.28
CA PHE A 18 -5.20 -7.87 4.96
C PHE A 18 -6.72 -7.82 4.81
N LYS A 19 -7.45 -7.61 5.91
CA LYS A 19 -8.91 -7.59 5.91
C LYS A 19 -9.44 -6.58 6.90
N GLU A 20 -10.43 -5.82 6.49
CA GLU A 20 -11.20 -4.92 7.33
C GLU A 20 -12.65 -4.94 6.83
N ASN A 21 -13.59 -5.27 7.73
CA ASN A 21 -14.99 -5.45 7.37
C ASN A 21 -15.18 -6.40 6.16
N LYS A 22 -15.69 -5.86 5.03
CA LYS A 22 -15.90 -6.57 3.77
C LYS A 22 -14.71 -6.46 2.80
N SER A 23 -13.76 -5.56 3.06
CA SER A 23 -12.62 -5.30 2.20
C SER A 23 -11.47 -6.25 2.53
N LYS A 24 -10.88 -6.88 1.52
CA LYS A 24 -9.77 -7.84 1.66
C LYS A 24 -8.76 -7.64 0.53
N LEU A 25 -7.49 -7.58 0.90
CA LEU A 25 -6.35 -7.65 0.01
C LEU A 25 -5.52 -8.90 0.34
N THR A 26 -5.24 -9.72 -0.66
CA THR A 26 -4.30 -10.84 -0.55
C THR A 26 -3.10 -10.59 -1.45
N PHE A 27 -1.91 -10.71 -0.87
CA PHE A 27 -0.68 -10.81 -1.61
C PHE A 27 -0.26 -12.27 -1.73
N GLU A 28 -0.19 -12.80 -2.94
CA GLU A 28 0.36 -14.14 -3.20
C GLU A 28 1.89 -14.06 -3.15
N ASN A 29 2.47 -14.88 -2.29
CA ASN A 29 3.89 -14.99 -2.03
C ASN A 29 4.34 -16.43 -2.32
N SER A 30 4.14 -16.88 -3.56
CA SER A 30 4.40 -18.28 -3.96
C SER A 30 5.86 -18.70 -3.77
N ASN A 31 6.79 -17.75 -3.74
CA ASN A 31 8.20 -18.00 -3.48
C ASN A 31 8.53 -18.09 -1.99
N ARG A 32 7.57 -17.77 -1.11
CA ARG A 32 7.76 -17.68 0.35
C ARG A 32 8.91 -16.74 0.73
N ASP A 33 9.00 -15.63 0.00
CA ASP A 33 9.95 -14.57 0.29
C ASP A 33 9.67 -14.02 1.69
N LYS A 34 10.70 -13.60 2.43
CA LYS A 34 10.54 -12.99 3.75
C LYS A 34 10.06 -11.55 3.59
N ILE A 35 8.79 -11.30 3.87
CA ILE A 35 8.12 -10.02 3.69
C ILE A 35 7.97 -9.32 5.04
N LEU A 36 8.31 -8.03 5.11
CA LEU A 36 8.02 -7.20 6.28
C LEU A 36 6.61 -6.61 6.15
N LYS A 37 5.73 -6.96 7.09
CA LYS A 37 4.40 -6.38 7.25
C LYS A 37 4.42 -5.40 8.41
N ILE A 38 3.82 -4.23 8.23
CA ILE A 38 3.78 -3.17 9.23
C ILE A 38 2.33 -2.75 9.45
N LYS A 39 1.87 -2.81 10.70
CA LYS A 39 0.61 -2.17 11.09
C LYS A 39 0.86 -0.68 11.27
N VAL A 40 0.20 0.14 10.46
CA VAL A 40 0.41 1.59 10.47
C VAL A 40 -0.60 2.27 11.39
N ASP A 41 -1.90 2.09 11.10
CA ASP A 41 -2.96 2.71 11.91
C ASP A 41 -3.00 2.12 13.33
N GLY A 42 -2.89 3.00 14.33
CA GLY A 42 -2.93 2.66 15.74
C GLY A 42 -1.69 1.88 16.20
N CYS A 43 -0.59 1.94 15.44
CA CYS A 43 0.70 1.38 15.86
C CYS A 43 1.87 2.26 15.40
N ALA A 44 2.33 2.15 14.14
CA ALA A 44 3.46 2.95 13.68
C ALA A 44 3.15 4.46 13.70
N ILE A 45 1.88 4.81 13.51
CA ILE A 45 1.33 6.14 13.72
C ILE A 45 0.11 5.96 14.62
N ALA A 46 0.23 6.36 15.89
CA ALA A 46 -0.73 6.00 16.95
C ALA A 46 -1.64 7.15 17.40
N ASP A 47 -1.31 8.40 17.09
CA ASP A 47 -2.16 9.55 17.41
C ASP A 47 -3.40 9.60 16.53
N ASP A 48 -4.50 10.21 16.98
CA ASP A 48 -5.77 10.26 16.21
C ASP A 48 -5.85 11.43 15.21
N GLU A 49 -4.90 12.34 15.22
CA GLU A 49 -4.91 13.55 14.38
C GLU A 49 -4.26 13.31 13.01
N THR A 50 -3.28 12.42 12.96
CA THR A 50 -2.48 12.15 11.77
C THR A 50 -3.21 11.21 10.81
N MET A 51 -3.46 11.69 9.60
CA MET A 51 -3.94 10.84 8.50
C MET A 51 -2.92 9.75 8.20
N ARG A 52 -3.39 8.50 8.14
CA ARG A 52 -2.53 7.31 7.95
C ARG A 52 -3.32 6.17 7.33
N CYS A 53 -2.66 5.33 6.53
CA CYS A 53 -3.27 4.10 6.04
C CYS A 53 -3.18 2.96 7.05
N ASP A 54 -3.87 1.86 6.78
CA ASP A 54 -3.96 0.74 7.73
C ASP A 54 -2.64 -0.02 7.85
N TYR A 55 -2.00 -0.29 6.72
CA TYR A 55 -0.79 -1.11 6.67
C TYR A 55 0.24 -0.61 5.66
N ALA A 56 1.50 -0.98 5.90
CA ALA A 56 2.56 -0.95 4.94
C ALA A 56 3.21 -2.33 4.81
N VAL A 57 3.78 -2.63 3.65
CA VAL A 57 4.47 -3.89 3.36
C VAL A 57 5.77 -3.58 2.61
N VAL A 58 6.87 -4.19 3.03
CA VAL A 58 8.19 -4.04 2.41
C VAL A 58 8.66 -5.45 1.99
N PRO A 59 8.42 -5.84 0.73
CA PRO A 59 8.88 -7.13 0.20
C PRO A 59 10.40 -7.22 0.10
N ASN A 60 11.05 -6.09 -0.18
CA ASN A 60 12.50 -5.93 -0.25
C ASN A 60 12.85 -4.43 -0.15
N GLU A 61 14.15 -4.11 -0.14
CA GLU A 61 14.65 -2.74 0.03
C GLU A 61 14.27 -1.77 -1.11
N GLU A 62 13.87 -2.28 -2.29
CA GLU A 62 13.56 -1.47 -3.46
C GLU A 62 12.07 -1.12 -3.59
N VAL A 63 11.19 -1.81 -2.85
CA VAL A 63 9.74 -1.69 -2.99
C VAL A 63 9.06 -1.43 -1.63
N GLU A 64 8.20 -0.41 -1.61
CA GLU A 64 7.29 -0.14 -0.50
C GLU A 64 5.84 -0.24 -0.98
N ILE A 65 4.98 -0.91 -0.21
CA ILE A 65 3.57 -1.08 -0.53
C ILE A 65 2.74 -0.46 0.59
N TYR A 66 1.75 0.34 0.23
CA TYR A 66 0.83 1.00 1.16
C TYR A 66 -0.59 0.50 0.92
N VAL A 67 -1.26 0.09 1.98
CA VAL A 67 -2.57 -0.58 1.91
C VAL A 67 -3.58 0.18 2.76
N GLU A 68 -4.67 0.56 2.10
CA GLU A 68 -5.86 1.11 2.72
C GLU A 68 -7.07 0.22 2.38
N LEU A 69 -7.76 -0.26 3.40
CA LEU A 69 -9.02 -0.96 3.35
C LEU A 69 -10.10 -0.01 3.86
N LYS A 70 -11.20 0.15 3.13
CA LYS A 70 -12.32 0.99 3.58
C LYS A 70 -13.67 0.52 3.11
N GLY A 71 -14.72 0.94 3.81
CA GLY A 71 -16.09 0.90 3.30
C GLY A 71 -16.30 1.82 2.09
N SER A 72 -15.96 3.11 2.21
CA SER A 72 -16.14 4.13 1.17
C SER A 72 -15.23 5.35 1.40
N LYS A 73 -15.26 6.36 0.50
CA LYS A 73 -14.47 7.62 0.49
C LYS A 73 -13.01 7.49 0.01
N ILE A 74 -12.83 7.50 -1.31
CA ILE A 74 -11.51 7.44 -1.96
C ILE A 74 -10.63 8.65 -1.64
N ASP A 75 -11.18 9.87 -1.60
CA ASP A 75 -10.36 11.07 -1.35
C ASP A 75 -9.68 11.05 0.03
N HIS A 76 -10.33 10.42 1.01
CA HIS A 76 -9.75 10.23 2.33
C HIS A 76 -8.61 9.22 2.30
N ALA A 77 -8.84 8.07 1.65
CA ALA A 77 -7.81 7.04 1.43
C ALA A 77 -6.57 7.59 0.72
N VAL A 78 -6.77 8.47 -0.26
CA VAL A 78 -5.68 9.19 -0.94
C VAL A 78 -4.83 9.98 0.05
N LYS A 79 -5.46 10.81 0.89
CA LYS A 79 -4.75 11.65 1.88
C LYS A 79 -4.01 10.81 2.91
N GLN A 80 -4.61 9.70 3.35
CA GLN A 80 -3.98 8.76 4.28
C GLN A 80 -2.70 8.16 3.69
N ILE A 81 -2.76 7.62 2.47
CA ILE A 81 -1.57 7.06 1.81
C ILE A 81 -0.51 8.15 1.58
N GLU A 82 -0.89 9.33 1.10
CA GLU A 82 0.07 10.44 0.90
C GLU A 82 0.77 10.83 2.20
N SER A 83 0.03 10.90 3.31
CA SER A 83 0.56 11.23 4.63
C SER A 83 1.51 10.14 5.13
N THR A 84 1.11 8.87 5.05
CA THR A 84 1.96 7.75 5.47
C THR A 84 3.25 7.67 4.66
N ILE A 85 3.21 7.87 3.33
CA ILE A 85 4.43 7.90 2.50
C ILE A 85 5.39 8.98 2.99
N LYS A 86 4.89 10.20 3.27
CA LYS A 86 5.73 11.32 3.73
C LYS A 86 6.35 11.06 5.10
N LEU A 87 5.63 10.35 5.97
CA LEU A 87 6.07 10.08 7.33
C LEU A 87 7.03 8.90 7.42
N LEU A 88 6.78 7.82 6.68
CA LEU A 88 7.46 6.53 6.85
C LEU A 88 8.45 6.16 5.74
N SER A 89 8.29 6.67 4.51
CA SER A 89 9.25 6.37 3.43
C SER A 89 10.56 7.13 3.64
N ASP A 90 11.69 6.44 3.58
CA ASP A 90 13.01 7.11 3.66
C ASP A 90 13.33 7.90 2.40
N ASN A 91 12.85 7.40 1.26
CA ASN A 91 13.05 8.02 -0.05
C ASN A 91 11.72 8.06 -0.83
N PRO A 92 10.82 9.01 -0.49
CA PRO A 92 9.49 9.10 -1.09
C PRO A 92 9.48 9.19 -2.62
N LYS A 93 10.53 9.70 -3.27
CA LYS A 93 10.60 9.86 -4.74
C LYS A 93 11.41 8.79 -5.48
N LYS A 94 12.21 7.97 -4.79
CA LYS A 94 13.12 7.01 -5.45
C LYS A 94 12.63 5.58 -5.37
N ILE A 95 12.20 5.14 -4.18
CA ILE A 95 11.72 3.78 -3.94
C ILE A 95 10.44 3.53 -4.76
N ASP A 96 10.33 2.38 -5.44
CA ASP A 96 9.11 2.01 -6.16
C ASP A 96 7.99 1.78 -5.16
N LYS A 97 6.84 2.42 -5.39
CA LYS A 97 5.71 2.34 -4.48
C LYS A 97 4.50 1.73 -5.15
N ARG A 98 3.83 0.82 -4.46
CA ARG A 98 2.49 0.34 -4.87
C ARG A 98 1.48 0.72 -3.81
N CYS A 99 0.47 1.48 -4.22
CA CYS A 99 -0.57 1.98 -3.32
C CYS A 99 -1.88 1.28 -3.66
N PHE A 100 -2.46 0.57 -2.71
CA PHE A 100 -3.71 -0.15 -2.87
C PHE A 100 -4.79 0.44 -1.97
N VAL A 101 -5.89 0.88 -2.58
CA VAL A 101 -7.14 1.18 -1.87
C VAL A 101 -8.15 0.11 -2.23
N VAL A 102 -8.53 -0.72 -1.26
CA VAL A 102 -9.60 -1.72 -1.45
C VAL A 102 -10.87 -1.21 -0.78
N SER A 103 -11.89 -0.92 -1.61
CA SER A 103 -13.13 -0.31 -1.14
C SER A 103 -14.38 -1.02 -1.61
N THR A 104 -15.44 -0.99 -0.79
CA THR A 104 -16.74 -1.56 -1.20
C THR A 104 -17.42 -0.75 -2.30
N ARG A 105 -17.12 0.56 -2.39
CA ARG A 105 -17.58 1.44 -3.46
C ARG A 105 -16.38 1.98 -4.23
N VAL A 106 -16.24 1.53 -5.47
CA VAL A 106 -15.20 2.02 -6.38
C VAL A 106 -15.86 2.93 -7.41
N PRO A 107 -15.41 4.19 -7.56
CA PRO A 107 -15.91 5.06 -8.62
C PRO A 107 -15.61 4.47 -9.99
N LYS A 108 -16.48 4.73 -10.97
CA LYS A 108 -16.19 4.37 -12.37
C LYS A 108 -14.85 4.99 -12.78
N GLN A 109 -14.04 4.24 -13.53
CA GLN A 109 -12.79 4.78 -14.07
C GLN A 109 -13.11 6.03 -14.92
N GLY A 110 -12.53 7.16 -14.52
CA GLY A 110 -12.71 8.46 -15.14
C GLY A 110 -11.43 9.27 -15.08
N THR A 111 -11.48 10.48 -15.63
CA THR A 111 -10.33 11.39 -15.71
C THR A 111 -9.69 11.67 -14.35
N ASP A 112 -10.47 11.65 -13.27
CA ASP A 112 -9.96 11.99 -11.93
C ASP A 112 -9.10 10.89 -11.32
N ILE A 113 -9.43 9.61 -11.60
CA ILE A 113 -8.56 8.48 -11.19
C ILE A 113 -7.25 8.51 -11.97
N GLN A 114 -7.29 8.84 -13.27
CA GLN A 114 -6.07 8.95 -14.08
C GLN A 114 -5.17 10.11 -13.61
N LYS A 115 -5.76 11.27 -13.30
CA LYS A 115 -5.04 12.41 -12.70
C LYS A 115 -4.40 12.02 -11.37
N LEU A 116 -5.13 11.28 -10.53
CA LEU A 116 -4.62 10.78 -9.26
C LEU A 116 -3.44 9.82 -9.44
N GLN A 117 -3.55 8.85 -10.35
CA GLN A 117 -2.46 7.94 -10.69
C GLN A 117 -1.22 8.69 -11.17
N ARG A 118 -1.39 9.69 -12.05
CA ARG A 118 -0.31 10.57 -12.51
C ARG A 118 0.31 11.37 -11.37
N LYS A 119 -0.51 11.92 -10.46
CA LYS A 119 -0.04 12.65 -9.26
C LYS A 119 0.87 11.75 -8.42
N PHE A 120 0.44 10.53 -8.12
CA PHE A 120 1.20 9.57 -7.32
C PHE A 120 2.50 9.15 -8.01
N ASN A 121 2.45 8.91 -9.32
CA ASN A 121 3.64 8.55 -10.08
C ASN A 121 4.69 9.68 -10.03
N ASN A 122 4.28 10.91 -10.33
CA ASN A 122 5.17 12.07 -10.37
C ASN A 122 5.74 12.44 -9.00
N ASN A 123 4.93 12.36 -7.94
CA ASN A 123 5.31 12.88 -6.63
C ASN A 123 5.98 11.85 -5.73
N TYR A 124 5.70 10.56 -5.94
CA TYR A 124 6.11 9.50 -5.02
C TYR A 124 6.70 8.24 -5.68
N ASN A 125 6.93 8.26 -7.00
CA ASN A 125 7.29 7.05 -7.78
C ASN A 125 6.33 5.88 -7.48
N ALA A 126 5.02 6.20 -7.43
CA ALA A 126 4.01 5.29 -6.95
C ALA A 126 2.99 4.92 -8.03
N GLU A 127 2.70 3.62 -8.18
CA GLU A 127 1.51 3.15 -8.88
C GLU A 127 0.32 3.08 -7.91
N PHE A 128 -0.73 3.85 -8.19
CA PHE A 128 -1.94 3.92 -7.37
C PHE A 128 -3.08 3.09 -7.97
N ARG A 129 -3.64 2.15 -7.19
CA ARG A 129 -4.68 1.21 -7.61
C ARG A 129 -5.86 1.25 -6.64
N ILE A 130 -7.05 1.47 -7.19
CA ILE A 130 -8.31 1.31 -6.46
C ILE A 130 -8.95 -0.01 -6.90
N LYS A 131 -9.32 -0.86 -5.94
CA LYS A 131 -9.86 -2.19 -6.17
C LYS A 131 -11.14 -2.39 -5.36
N ASN A 132 -12.03 -3.23 -5.86
CA ASN A 132 -13.35 -3.42 -5.26
C ASN A 132 -13.37 -4.63 -4.34
N ILE A 133 -13.78 -4.44 -3.08
CA ILE A 133 -14.11 -5.47 -2.07
C ILE A 133 -13.02 -6.52 -1.82
N GLN A 134 -12.71 -7.38 -2.79
CA GLN A 134 -11.69 -8.41 -2.71
C GLN A 134 -10.71 -8.24 -3.85
N TYR A 135 -9.42 -8.24 -3.53
CA TYR A 135 -8.38 -8.21 -4.55
C TYR A 135 -7.21 -9.10 -4.16
N THR A 136 -6.72 -9.86 -5.13
CA THR A 136 -5.52 -10.68 -5.01
C THR A 136 -4.46 -10.15 -5.98
N CYS A 137 -3.22 -10.05 -5.50
CA CYS A 137 -2.09 -9.62 -6.31
C CYS A 137 -0.88 -10.52 -6.06
N ASP A 138 -0.24 -10.91 -7.15
CA ASP A 138 1.02 -11.64 -7.13
C ASP A 138 2.18 -10.70 -6.78
N LEU A 139 2.88 -10.98 -5.67
CA LEU A 139 4.03 -10.18 -5.23
C LEU A 139 5.22 -10.30 -6.18
N SER A 140 5.41 -11.46 -6.83
CA SER A 140 6.52 -11.65 -7.76
C SER A 140 6.45 -10.65 -8.92
N LYS A 141 5.24 -10.33 -9.40
CA LYS A 141 5.02 -9.34 -10.46
C LYS A 141 5.28 -7.90 -10.01
N ILE A 142 5.21 -7.63 -8.71
CA ILE A 142 5.51 -6.31 -8.14
C ILE A 142 7.02 -6.14 -7.97
N THR A 143 7.71 -7.18 -7.52
CA THR A 143 9.14 -7.14 -7.17
C THR A 143 10.08 -7.33 -8.37
N ILE A 144 9.59 -7.87 -9.49
CA ILE A 144 10.38 -7.95 -10.73
C ILE A 144 10.65 -6.54 -11.27
N LYS A 145 11.94 -6.18 -11.37
CA LYS A 145 12.40 -4.94 -12.01
C LYS A 145 11.77 -4.82 -13.40
N LYS A 146 11.05 -3.71 -13.65
CA LYS A 146 10.82 -3.26 -15.03
C LYS A 146 12.22 -3.00 -15.60
N LYS A 147 12.71 -3.89 -16.46
CA LYS A 147 13.92 -3.62 -17.26
C LYS A 147 13.69 -2.29 -17.96
N SER A 148 14.49 -1.29 -17.59
CA SER A 148 14.59 -0.02 -18.30
C SER A 148 14.84 -0.34 -19.77
N ARG A 149 13.94 0.11 -20.64
CA ARG A 149 14.25 0.26 -22.07
C ARG A 149 15.07 1.52 -22.25
#